data_AF-A0A329SGG8-F1
#
_entry.id   AF-A0A329SGG8-F1
#
_cell.length_a   1.000
_cell.length_b   1.000
_cell.length_c   1.000
_cell.angle_alpha   90.00
_cell.angle_beta   90.00
_cell.angle_gamma   90.00
#
_symmetry.space_group_name_H-M   'P 1'
#
loop_
_entity.id
_entity.type
_entity.pdbx_description
1 polymer ?
#
loop_
_entity_poly.entity_id
_entity_poly.type
_entity_poly.pdbx_seq_one_letter_code
_entity_poly.pdbx_strand_id
1 'polypeptide(L)'
;MVKLFCAIVGAAGSAFSVRVDESDTVDDLKKAIKAEKMYQFPADELQLFLAKTEGGAWLTEADVKKGVEDTTGLKLLDAARARLRRVGLSDQDVGGVDEEEEAEGRGPVNVLVVVPKQDGTSNEMSATTTPLTVEQVEMSMNKVLRERDEKASAYSFSDLNTAMEERIVKKMRLTENIPDVKEPVNTSITGYSWIPKIAESEESQRAGYMAYLQQHLKTLIDRGDFLLDDIAGDKSVLNIVDPRLPFAMKGTADVLLINRTSKNPLIKLAGVSLVIELKKKVEPGHVPQAIGQLVSCSMKAPLNCYPLSLLTDLNDHWHFSWFSDKHVLTQVTLQYPKNAFRFIEAAVLRRTESAPLPPSFIPGPFKTIKVDDFLPQPDDDHAEEMMERYELMADVVEPEFLMARRMEYAQHVVQSMPMYAHMYA
;
A
#
# COMPACT_ATOMS: atom_id res chain seq x y z
N MET A 1 -21.56 -13.50 -6.41
CA MET A 1 -21.13 -13.11 -5.04
C MET A 1 -22.35 -12.91 -4.15
N VAL A 2 -22.40 -13.67 -3.07
CA VAL A 2 -23.42 -13.71 -2.01
C VAL A 2 -22.77 -13.26 -0.70
N LYS A 3 -23.49 -12.47 0.10
CA LYS A 3 -23.06 -12.08 1.46
C LYS A 3 -23.78 -13.00 2.45
N LEU A 4 -23.04 -13.81 3.18
CA LEU A 4 -23.58 -14.71 4.20
C LEU A 4 -23.27 -14.16 5.59
N PHE A 5 -24.24 -14.23 6.50
CA PHE A 5 -24.04 -13.95 7.92
C PHE A 5 -23.82 -15.23 8.70
N CYS A 6 -22.81 -15.20 9.57
CA CYS A 6 -22.31 -16.33 10.32
C CYS A 6 -22.28 -16.02 11.82
N ALA A 7 -22.41 -17.07 12.63
CA ALA A 7 -22.37 -16.98 14.09
C ALA A 7 -21.57 -18.13 14.70
N ILE A 8 -20.94 -17.91 15.85
CA ILE A 8 -20.13 -18.94 16.54
C ILE A 8 -21.02 -19.62 17.60
N VAL A 9 -21.04 -20.95 17.60
CA VAL A 9 -21.79 -21.75 18.58
C VAL A 9 -21.06 -21.71 19.93
N GLY A 10 -21.80 -21.56 21.03
CA GLY A 10 -21.24 -21.53 22.38
C GLY A 10 -20.54 -20.22 22.77
N ALA A 11 -20.58 -19.20 21.92
CA ALA A 11 -20.09 -17.85 22.23
C ALA A 11 -21.22 -16.82 22.07
N ALA A 12 -21.54 -16.10 23.15
CA ALA A 12 -22.43 -14.96 23.06
C ALA A 12 -21.73 -13.85 22.26
N GLY A 13 -22.30 -13.46 21.11
CA GLY A 13 -21.66 -12.51 20.22
C GLY A 13 -22.55 -12.09 19.05
N SER A 14 -22.11 -11.06 18.33
CA SER A 14 -22.80 -10.58 17.14
C SER A 14 -22.46 -11.45 15.93
N ALA A 15 -23.42 -11.57 15.00
CA ALA A 15 -23.18 -12.20 13.71
C ALA A 15 -22.10 -11.42 12.93
N PHE A 16 -21.41 -12.11 12.02
CA PHE A 16 -20.39 -11.51 11.16
C PHE A 16 -20.60 -11.95 9.72
N SER A 17 -20.25 -11.10 8.75
CA SER A 17 -20.49 -11.41 7.35
C SER A 17 -19.26 -11.93 6.63
N VAL A 18 -19.44 -12.88 5.72
CA VAL A 18 -18.43 -13.33 4.75
C VAL A 18 -18.99 -13.19 3.33
N ARG A 19 -18.13 -12.86 2.36
CA ARG A 19 -18.49 -12.78 0.93
C ARG A 19 -17.90 -13.96 0.18
N VAL A 20 -18.76 -14.70 -0.51
CA VAL A 20 -18.43 -15.92 -1.28
C VAL A 20 -19.22 -15.95 -2.57
N ASP A 21 -18.88 -16.78 -3.54
CA ASP A 21 -19.69 -17.02 -4.73
C ASP A 21 -20.64 -18.21 -4.53
N GLU A 22 -21.86 -18.16 -5.08
CA GLU A 22 -22.82 -19.28 -4.98
C GLU A 22 -22.30 -20.56 -5.67
N SER A 23 -21.30 -20.42 -6.54
CA SER A 23 -20.61 -21.52 -7.21
C SER A 23 -19.45 -22.11 -6.41
N ASP A 24 -19.01 -21.43 -5.35
CA ASP A 24 -17.99 -21.89 -4.41
C ASP A 24 -18.46 -23.10 -3.62
N THR A 25 -17.51 -23.79 -3.01
CA THR A 25 -17.76 -25.00 -2.22
C THR A 25 -17.84 -24.73 -0.73
N VAL A 26 -18.33 -25.71 0.05
CA VAL A 26 -18.31 -25.64 1.51
C VAL A 26 -16.88 -25.48 2.05
N ASP A 27 -15.87 -26.06 1.40
CA ASP A 27 -14.46 -25.87 1.75
C ASP A 27 -14.01 -24.41 1.59
N ASP A 28 -14.40 -23.76 0.51
CA ASP A 28 -14.09 -22.35 0.26
C ASP A 28 -14.76 -21.43 1.29
N LEU A 29 -15.99 -21.76 1.70
CA LEU A 29 -16.67 -21.07 2.79
C LEU A 29 -15.93 -21.23 4.13
N LYS A 30 -15.44 -22.44 4.46
CA LYS A 30 -14.61 -22.65 5.66
C LYS A 30 -13.33 -21.80 5.62
N LYS A 31 -12.66 -21.70 4.46
CA LYS A 31 -11.48 -20.85 4.28
C LYS A 31 -11.80 -19.36 4.44
N ALA A 32 -12.93 -18.91 3.89
CA ALA A 32 -13.39 -17.53 4.03
C ALA A 32 -13.66 -17.18 5.51
N ILE A 33 -14.37 -18.05 6.24
CA ILE A 33 -14.64 -17.86 7.68
C ILE A 33 -13.34 -17.86 8.49
N LYS A 34 -12.42 -18.78 8.20
CA LYS A 34 -11.10 -18.82 8.84
C LYS A 34 -10.33 -17.52 8.62
N ALA A 35 -10.31 -17.01 7.39
CA ALA A 35 -9.60 -15.78 7.04
C ALA A 35 -10.21 -14.55 7.75
N GLU A 36 -11.55 -14.46 7.76
CA GLU A 36 -12.30 -13.38 8.42
C GLU A 36 -12.07 -13.35 9.93
N LYS A 37 -12.06 -14.51 10.59
CA LYS A 37 -11.83 -14.63 12.05
C LYS A 37 -10.37 -14.81 12.43
N MET A 38 -9.46 -14.84 11.46
CA MET A 38 -8.03 -15.06 11.65
C MET A 38 -7.70 -16.29 12.51
N TYR A 39 -8.51 -17.35 12.43
CA TYR A 39 -8.27 -18.58 13.19
C TYR A 39 -6.94 -19.22 12.78
N GLN A 40 -6.18 -19.69 13.77
CA GLN A 40 -4.83 -20.24 13.56
C GLN A 40 -4.82 -21.76 13.32
N PHE A 41 -5.98 -22.42 13.34
CA PHE A 41 -6.13 -23.85 13.03
C PHE A 41 -6.57 -24.07 11.55
N PRO A 42 -6.31 -25.26 10.96
CA PRO A 42 -6.78 -25.63 9.62
C PRO A 42 -8.28 -25.41 9.40
N ALA A 43 -8.68 -24.89 8.23
CA ALA A 43 -10.07 -24.49 7.98
C ALA A 43 -11.04 -25.68 8.04
N ASP A 44 -10.57 -26.89 7.73
CA ASP A 44 -11.32 -28.14 7.76
C ASP A 44 -11.75 -28.55 9.17
N GLU A 45 -11.10 -28.03 10.22
CA GLU A 45 -11.51 -28.26 11.60
C GLU A 45 -12.79 -27.48 12.00
N LEU A 46 -13.20 -26.48 11.21
CA LEU A 46 -14.51 -25.84 11.40
C LEU A 46 -15.63 -26.81 11.05
N GLN A 47 -16.69 -26.85 11.86
CA GLN A 47 -17.95 -27.49 11.48
C GLN A 47 -18.98 -26.41 11.18
N LEU A 48 -19.63 -26.51 10.03
CA LEU A 48 -20.61 -25.53 9.57
C LEU A 48 -22.00 -26.16 9.56
N PHE A 49 -22.98 -25.44 10.10
CA PHE A 49 -24.37 -25.84 10.14
C PHE A 49 -25.24 -24.78 9.47
N LEU A 50 -26.27 -25.22 8.75
CA LEU A 50 -27.29 -24.32 8.24
C LEU A 50 -28.11 -23.80 9.42
N ALA A 51 -28.16 -22.48 9.61
CA ALA A 51 -28.88 -21.85 10.72
C ALA A 51 -30.41 -21.77 10.46
N LYS A 52 -30.98 -22.83 9.87
CA LYS A 52 -32.44 -22.98 9.71
C LYS A 52 -32.99 -23.87 10.80
N THR A 53 -34.04 -23.39 11.45
CA THR A 53 -34.88 -24.15 12.38
C THR A 53 -35.63 -25.26 11.64
N GLU A 54 -36.18 -26.24 12.37
CA GLU A 54 -37.00 -27.33 11.81
C GLU A 54 -38.23 -26.82 11.04
N GLY A 55 -38.73 -25.62 11.39
CA GLY A 55 -39.82 -24.93 10.69
C GLY A 55 -39.40 -24.26 9.37
N GLY A 56 -38.13 -24.33 8.99
CA GLY A 56 -37.59 -23.73 7.76
C GLY A 56 -37.20 -22.26 7.86
N ALA A 57 -37.42 -21.61 9.01
CA ALA A 57 -37.03 -20.22 9.26
C ALA A 57 -35.56 -20.11 9.69
N TRP A 58 -34.87 -19.06 9.25
CA TRP A 58 -33.52 -18.73 9.70
C TRP A 58 -33.52 -18.26 11.17
N LEU A 59 -32.43 -18.53 11.88
CA LEU A 59 -32.15 -17.87 13.16
C LEU A 59 -31.89 -16.39 12.93
N THR A 60 -32.29 -15.53 13.85
CA THR A 60 -32.01 -14.09 13.77
C THR A 60 -30.74 -13.71 14.52
N GLU A 61 -30.17 -12.53 14.25
CA GLU A 61 -29.07 -12.00 15.06
C GLU A 61 -29.46 -11.84 16.54
N ALA A 62 -30.72 -11.50 16.83
CA ALA A 62 -31.24 -11.45 18.18
C ALA A 62 -31.25 -12.82 18.88
N ASP A 63 -31.51 -13.91 18.14
CA ASP A 63 -31.46 -15.27 18.67
C ASP A 63 -30.01 -15.67 18.99
N VAL A 64 -29.08 -15.34 18.10
CA VAL A 64 -27.65 -15.62 18.29
C VAL A 64 -27.05 -14.79 19.43
N LYS A 65 -27.45 -13.52 19.60
CA LYS A 65 -26.97 -12.66 20.70
C LYS A 65 -27.32 -13.23 22.08
N LYS A 66 -28.40 -14.00 22.19
CA LYS A 66 -28.77 -14.70 23.43
C LYS A 66 -27.89 -15.94 23.70
N GLY A 67 -27.05 -16.33 22.74
CA GLY A 67 -26.22 -17.51 22.77
C GLY A 67 -26.95 -18.71 22.17
N VAL A 68 -26.32 -19.36 21.19
CA VAL A 68 -26.75 -20.67 20.68
C VAL A 68 -25.89 -21.74 21.36
N GLU A 69 -26.51 -22.52 22.25
CA GLU A 69 -25.81 -23.49 23.10
C GLU A 69 -25.33 -24.74 22.32
N ASP A 70 -26.12 -25.22 21.36
CA ASP A 70 -25.77 -26.39 20.56
C ASP A 70 -26.28 -26.30 19.11
N THR A 71 -25.95 -27.31 18.31
CA THR A 71 -26.37 -27.41 16.90
C THR A 71 -27.42 -28.51 16.68
N THR A 72 -28.15 -28.87 17.74
CA THR A 72 -29.13 -29.97 17.70
C THR A 72 -30.27 -29.63 16.74
N GLY A 73 -30.65 -30.56 15.86
CA GLY A 73 -31.69 -30.34 14.85
C GLY A 73 -31.27 -29.53 13.62
N LEU A 74 -30.03 -29.02 13.58
CA LEU A 74 -29.50 -28.27 12.44
C LEU A 74 -28.81 -29.18 11.40
N LYS A 75 -28.89 -28.78 10.13
CA LYS A 75 -28.25 -29.50 9.04
C LYS A 75 -26.75 -29.20 9.00
N LEU A 76 -25.93 -30.23 9.25
CA LEU A 76 -24.47 -30.18 9.04
C LEU A 76 -24.12 -30.07 7.55
N LEU A 77 -23.14 -29.22 7.23
CA LEU A 77 -22.55 -29.08 5.89
C LEU A 77 -21.23 -29.88 5.84
N ASP A 78 -21.33 -31.20 5.72
CA ASP A 78 -20.19 -32.12 5.78
C ASP A 78 -19.49 -32.35 4.42
N ALA A 79 -20.23 -32.26 3.32
CA ALA A 79 -19.71 -32.47 1.98
C ALA A 79 -18.88 -31.27 1.50
N ALA A 80 -17.55 -31.33 1.72
CA ALA A 80 -16.61 -30.26 1.37
C ALA A 80 -16.71 -29.75 -0.09
N ARG A 81 -17.01 -30.64 -1.06
CA ARG A 81 -17.17 -30.31 -2.48
C ARG A 81 -18.57 -29.84 -2.88
N ALA A 82 -19.53 -29.88 -1.96
CA ALA A 82 -20.88 -29.41 -2.27
C ALA A 82 -20.84 -27.90 -2.52
N ARG A 83 -21.51 -27.47 -3.60
CA ARG A 83 -21.57 -26.05 -3.95
C ARG A 83 -22.60 -25.33 -3.07
N LEU A 84 -22.35 -24.08 -2.73
CA LEU A 84 -23.22 -23.27 -1.86
C LEU A 84 -24.66 -23.20 -2.39
N ARG A 85 -24.85 -23.03 -3.71
CA ARG A 85 -26.17 -23.07 -4.35
C ARG A 85 -26.93 -24.40 -4.24
N ARG A 86 -26.25 -25.50 -3.87
CA ARG A 86 -26.85 -26.84 -3.72
C ARG A 86 -27.14 -27.19 -2.27
N VAL A 87 -26.66 -26.39 -1.32
CA VAL A 87 -26.82 -26.65 0.12
C VAL A 87 -27.74 -25.66 0.83
N GLY A 88 -28.42 -24.79 0.08
CA GLY A 88 -29.36 -23.80 0.61
C GLY A 88 -28.71 -22.48 1.02
N LEU A 89 -27.57 -22.14 0.42
CA LEU A 89 -26.81 -20.89 0.61
C LEU A 89 -26.66 -20.13 -0.73
N SER A 90 -27.64 -20.25 -1.63
CA SER A 90 -27.70 -19.39 -2.82
C SER A 90 -28.23 -18.00 -2.46
N ASP A 91 -27.99 -17.02 -3.34
CA ASP A 91 -28.55 -15.67 -3.21
C ASP A 91 -30.08 -15.69 -3.07
N GLN A 92 -30.74 -16.63 -3.76
CA GLN A 92 -32.19 -16.82 -3.71
C GLN A 92 -32.66 -17.43 -2.38
N ASP A 93 -31.84 -18.26 -1.74
CA ASP A 93 -32.21 -18.98 -0.51
C ASP A 93 -32.00 -18.17 0.77
N VAL A 94 -31.04 -17.24 0.76
CA VAL A 94 -30.66 -16.48 1.94
C VAL A 94 -31.58 -15.30 2.22
N GLY A 95 -32.31 -14.82 1.19
CA GLY A 95 -33.40 -13.84 1.28
C GLY A 95 -32.94 -12.44 1.72
N GLY A 96 -33.42 -11.40 1.03
CA GLY A 96 -33.26 -10.02 1.49
C GLY A 96 -34.32 -9.71 2.56
N VAL A 97 -33.88 -9.34 3.75
CA VAL A 97 -34.74 -8.75 4.79
C VAL A 97 -34.95 -7.26 4.47
N ASP A 98 -36.06 -6.69 4.94
CA ASP A 98 -36.28 -5.26 4.86
C ASP A 98 -35.22 -4.53 5.71
N GLU A 99 -34.73 -3.38 5.25
CA GLU A 99 -33.65 -2.62 5.89
C GLU A 99 -34.01 -2.21 7.34
N GLU A 100 -35.31 -2.05 7.62
CA GLU A 100 -35.83 -1.81 8.97
C GLU A 100 -35.71 -3.05 9.89
N GLU A 101 -35.91 -4.26 9.37
CA GLU A 101 -35.77 -5.50 10.16
C GLU A 101 -34.29 -5.84 10.44
N GLU A 102 -33.39 -5.48 9.53
CA GLU A 102 -31.94 -5.58 9.75
C GLU A 102 -31.48 -4.63 10.88
N ALA A 103 -31.96 -3.39 10.89
CA ALA A 103 -31.62 -2.40 11.93
C ALA A 103 -32.10 -2.81 13.33
N GLU A 104 -33.18 -3.60 13.42
CA GLU A 104 -33.71 -4.16 14.67
C GLU A 104 -33.01 -5.46 15.11
N GLY A 105 -31.99 -5.93 14.37
CA GLY A 105 -31.30 -7.19 14.66
C GLY A 105 -32.14 -8.43 14.39
N ARG A 106 -33.20 -8.30 13.57
CA ARG A 106 -34.03 -9.41 13.09
C ARG A 106 -33.49 -10.03 11.79
N GLY A 107 -32.34 -9.55 11.32
CA GLY A 107 -31.65 -10.10 10.16
C GLY A 107 -31.29 -11.59 10.32
N PRO A 108 -31.35 -12.38 9.24
CA PRO A 108 -31.10 -13.81 9.28
C PRO A 108 -29.62 -14.11 9.40
N VAL A 109 -29.27 -15.01 10.31
CA VAL A 109 -28.00 -15.70 10.34
C VAL A 109 -28.13 -16.94 9.45
N ASN A 110 -27.21 -17.10 8.50
CA ASN A 110 -27.27 -18.18 7.52
C ASN A 110 -26.46 -19.41 7.95
N VAL A 111 -25.36 -19.21 8.68
CA VAL A 111 -24.42 -20.29 9.03
C VAL A 111 -24.03 -20.23 10.51
N LEU A 112 -24.14 -21.36 11.21
CA LEU A 112 -23.57 -21.55 12.53
C LEU A 112 -22.24 -22.29 12.44
N VAL A 113 -21.24 -21.79 13.18
CA VAL A 113 -19.85 -22.21 13.11
C VAL A 113 -19.45 -22.80 14.46
N VAL A 114 -19.13 -24.09 14.48
CA VAL A 114 -18.51 -24.75 15.64
C VAL A 114 -17.00 -24.69 15.46
N VAL A 115 -16.34 -24.15 16.47
CA VAL A 115 -14.88 -24.03 16.55
C VAL A 115 -14.36 -25.18 17.42
N PRO A 116 -13.26 -25.86 17.03
CA PRO A 116 -12.65 -26.91 17.84
C PRO A 116 -12.30 -26.41 19.24
N LYS A 117 -12.64 -27.20 20.27
CA LYS A 117 -12.15 -26.96 21.63
C LYS A 117 -10.65 -27.26 21.67
N GLN A 118 -9.83 -26.26 21.93
CA GLN A 118 -8.42 -26.49 22.26
C GLN A 118 -8.36 -27.03 23.69
N ASP A 119 -7.65 -28.15 23.89
CA ASP A 119 -7.51 -28.76 25.22
C ASP A 119 -6.86 -27.76 26.18
N GLY A 120 -7.67 -27.26 27.10
CA GLY A 120 -7.25 -26.32 28.13
C GLY A 120 -8.29 -25.28 28.53
N THR A 121 -9.57 -25.64 28.70
CA THR A 121 -10.51 -24.84 29.53
C THR A 121 -11.80 -25.62 29.77
N SER A 122 -12.06 -25.99 31.03
CA SER A 122 -13.42 -26.25 31.52
C SER A 122 -13.99 -24.97 32.12
N ASN A 123 -15.17 -24.60 31.63
CA ASN A 123 -16.15 -23.62 32.07
C ASN A 123 -15.87 -22.81 33.36
N GLU A 124 -15.71 -21.50 33.16
CA GLU A 124 -16.49 -20.39 33.75
C GLU A 124 -15.56 -19.18 33.79
N MET A 125 -15.74 -18.24 32.84
CA MET A 125 -15.04 -16.96 32.91
C MET A 125 -16.05 -15.84 33.16
N SER A 126 -16.40 -15.75 34.44
CA SER A 126 -16.43 -14.46 35.12
C SER A 126 -15.22 -13.64 34.68
N ALA A 127 -15.44 -12.36 34.39
CA ALA A 127 -14.44 -11.43 33.90
C ALA A 127 -13.18 -11.40 34.79
N THR A 128 -12.14 -12.11 34.37
CA THR A 128 -10.77 -11.93 34.86
C THR A 128 -9.83 -12.21 33.71
N THR A 129 -9.14 -11.16 33.26
CA THR A 129 -8.09 -11.19 32.25
C THR A 129 -7.00 -12.15 32.72
N THR A 130 -6.88 -13.32 32.08
CA THR A 130 -5.75 -14.22 32.33
C THR A 130 -4.48 -13.59 31.74
N PRO A 131 -3.37 -13.54 32.48
CA PRO A 131 -2.10 -13.06 31.96
C PRO A 131 -1.64 -14.00 30.84
N LEU A 132 -1.22 -13.43 29.72
CA LEU A 132 -0.55 -14.16 28.64
C LEU A 132 0.59 -15.03 29.22
N THR A 133 0.68 -16.29 28.80
CA THR A 133 1.82 -17.14 29.21
C THR A 133 3.12 -16.54 28.68
N VAL A 134 4.25 -16.79 29.36
CA VAL A 134 5.57 -16.28 28.92
C VAL A 134 5.86 -16.65 27.47
N GLU A 135 5.45 -17.84 27.02
CA GLU A 135 5.56 -18.29 25.62
C GLU A 135 4.63 -17.54 24.66
N GLN A 136 3.41 -17.19 25.06
CA GLN A 136 2.49 -16.38 24.23
C GLN A 136 2.95 -14.91 24.15
N VAL A 137 3.51 -14.36 25.23
CA VAL A 137 4.16 -13.05 25.24
C VAL A 137 5.41 -13.10 24.37
N GLU A 138 6.27 -14.12 24.50
CA GLU A 138 7.46 -14.26 23.67
C GLU A 138 7.12 -14.48 22.20
N MET A 139 6.10 -15.28 21.84
CA MET A 139 5.68 -15.45 20.45
C MET A 139 5.08 -14.18 19.85
N SER A 140 4.24 -13.47 20.62
CA SER A 140 3.65 -12.19 20.19
C SER A 140 4.73 -11.12 20.09
N MET A 141 5.64 -11.08 21.05
CA MET A 141 6.79 -10.17 21.04
C MET A 141 7.75 -10.54 19.90
N ASN A 142 8.01 -11.81 19.61
CA ASN A 142 8.83 -12.23 18.46
C ASN A 142 8.12 -11.99 17.12
N LYS A 143 6.79 -12.01 17.06
CA LYS A 143 6.01 -11.61 15.88
C LYS A 143 6.06 -10.11 15.69
N VAL A 144 5.83 -9.33 16.76
CA VAL A 144 5.95 -7.86 16.74
C VAL A 144 7.40 -7.43 16.48
N LEU A 145 8.38 -8.14 17.02
CA LEU A 145 9.81 -7.93 16.75
C LEU A 145 10.15 -8.33 15.32
N ARG A 146 9.63 -9.43 14.76
CA ARG A 146 9.81 -9.76 13.34
C ARG A 146 9.13 -8.74 12.43
N GLU A 147 7.92 -8.31 12.71
CA GLU A 147 7.22 -7.27 11.95
C GLU A 147 7.90 -5.90 12.11
N ARG A 148 8.43 -5.59 13.30
CA ARG A 148 9.30 -4.45 13.56
C ARG A 148 10.63 -4.58 12.84
N ASP A 149 11.24 -5.75 12.78
CA ASP A 149 12.54 -6.02 12.17
C ASP A 149 12.41 -6.05 10.64
N GLU A 150 11.28 -6.51 10.10
CA GLU A 150 10.90 -6.41 8.70
C GLU A 150 10.54 -4.97 8.31
N LYS A 151 9.87 -4.20 9.20
CA LYS A 151 9.70 -2.74 9.05
C LYS A 151 11.02 -1.97 9.25
N ALA A 152 11.95 -2.48 10.05
CA ALA A 152 13.26 -1.88 10.33
C ALA A 152 14.30 -2.24 9.25
N SER A 153 14.09 -3.33 8.52
CA SER A 153 14.92 -3.75 7.40
C SER A 153 14.59 -2.89 6.18
N ALA A 154 15.18 -1.69 6.12
CA ALA A 154 15.06 -0.85 4.94
C ALA A 154 15.67 -1.54 3.72
N TYR A 155 14.84 -1.74 2.69
CA TYR A 155 15.23 -2.35 1.42
C TYR A 155 15.98 -1.33 0.55
N SER A 156 17.07 -1.75 -0.08
CA SER A 156 17.73 -0.88 -1.07
C SER A 156 16.83 -0.70 -2.29
N PHE A 157 16.82 0.48 -2.92
CA PHE A 157 16.13 0.68 -4.19
C PHE A 157 16.58 -0.33 -5.26
N SER A 158 17.87 -0.68 -5.26
CA SER A 158 18.45 -1.69 -6.17
C SER A 158 17.90 -3.11 -5.99
N ASP A 159 17.31 -3.40 -4.83
CA ASP A 159 16.82 -4.73 -4.48
C ASP A 159 15.30 -4.84 -4.72
N LEU A 160 14.65 -3.74 -5.12
CA LEU A 160 13.23 -3.75 -5.45
C LEU A 160 12.98 -4.62 -6.68
N ASN A 161 11.96 -5.45 -6.56
CA ASN A 161 11.48 -6.34 -7.62
C ASN A 161 9.97 -6.15 -7.82
N THR A 162 9.42 -6.83 -8.82
CA THR A 162 8.00 -6.72 -9.20
C THR A 162 7.05 -7.02 -8.02
N ALA A 163 7.34 -8.01 -7.18
CA ALA A 163 6.49 -8.30 -6.02
C ALA A 163 6.51 -7.18 -4.97
N MET A 164 7.65 -6.50 -4.83
CA MET A 164 7.77 -5.33 -3.94
C MET A 164 7.06 -4.11 -4.51
N GLU A 165 7.14 -3.89 -5.82
CA GLU A 165 6.37 -2.88 -6.54
C GLU A 165 4.86 -3.09 -6.36
N GLU A 166 4.36 -4.31 -6.56
CA GLU A 166 2.95 -4.66 -6.33
C GLU A 166 2.49 -4.33 -4.90
N ARG A 167 3.35 -4.55 -3.90
CA ARG A 167 3.08 -4.17 -2.50
C ARG A 167 2.97 -2.66 -2.34
N ILE A 168 3.83 -1.88 -3.01
CA ILE A 168 3.78 -0.40 -3.01
C ILE A 168 2.50 0.08 -3.68
N VAL A 169 2.22 -0.40 -4.90
CA VAL A 169 1.01 -0.09 -5.68
C VAL A 169 -0.24 -0.38 -4.87
N LYS A 170 -0.33 -1.57 -4.27
CA LYS A 170 -1.47 -1.97 -3.44
C LYS A 170 -1.62 -1.12 -2.17
N LYS A 171 -0.54 -0.89 -1.42
CA LYS A 171 -0.57 -0.13 -0.17
C LYS A 171 -0.97 1.33 -0.41
N MET A 172 -0.47 1.94 -1.49
CA MET A 172 -0.76 3.33 -1.88
C MET A 172 -2.05 3.47 -2.71
N ARG A 173 -2.74 2.35 -2.99
CA ARG A 173 -3.98 2.24 -3.77
C ARG A 173 -3.84 2.75 -5.20
N LEU A 174 -2.65 2.60 -5.78
CA LEU A 174 -2.34 3.10 -7.12
C LEU A 174 -3.01 2.26 -8.20
N THR A 175 -3.44 2.93 -9.27
CA THR A 175 -3.85 2.35 -10.55
C THR A 175 -2.79 2.67 -11.58
N GLU A 176 -2.30 1.66 -12.27
CA GLU A 176 -1.31 1.86 -13.32
C GLU A 176 -1.96 2.27 -14.63
N ASN A 177 -1.39 3.28 -15.28
CA ASN A 177 -1.79 3.75 -16.59
C ASN A 177 -0.57 3.73 -17.52
N ILE A 178 -0.59 2.85 -18.50
CA ILE A 178 0.46 2.71 -19.51
C ILE A 178 -0.15 3.04 -20.86
N PRO A 179 -0.18 4.33 -21.25
CA PRO A 179 -0.81 4.71 -22.49
C PRO A 179 -0.05 4.20 -23.71
N ASP A 180 -0.79 3.89 -24.78
CA ASP A 180 -0.22 3.56 -26.09
C ASP A 180 0.35 4.83 -26.75
N VAL A 181 1.67 4.91 -26.85
CA VAL A 181 2.39 6.07 -27.41
C VAL A 181 2.86 5.75 -28.83
N LYS A 182 2.27 6.44 -29.80
CA LYS A 182 2.68 6.37 -31.22
C LYS A 182 3.81 7.36 -31.48
N GLU A 183 4.99 7.03 -30.98
CA GLU A 183 6.16 7.90 -31.07
C GLU A 183 6.69 8.00 -32.52
N PRO A 184 6.86 9.22 -33.07
CA PRO A 184 7.47 9.40 -34.38
C PRO A 184 8.99 9.21 -34.32
N VAL A 185 9.55 8.57 -35.35
CA VAL A 185 11.00 8.37 -35.51
C VAL A 185 11.75 9.69 -35.48
N ASN A 186 12.75 9.82 -34.60
CA ASN A 186 13.55 11.04 -34.50
C ASN A 186 15.00 10.79 -34.06
N THR A 187 15.88 10.54 -35.03
CA THR A 187 17.30 10.23 -34.81
C THR A 187 18.22 11.46 -34.80
N SER A 188 17.67 12.67 -34.66
CA SER A 188 18.45 13.92 -34.72
C SER A 188 19.41 14.15 -33.54
N ILE A 189 19.23 13.40 -32.44
CA ILE A 189 20.17 13.32 -31.33
C ILE A 189 20.67 11.89 -31.26
N THR A 190 21.99 11.72 -31.35
CA THR A 190 22.64 10.42 -31.15
C THR A 190 22.58 10.02 -29.68
N GLY A 191 22.40 8.73 -29.42
CA GLY A 191 22.46 8.17 -28.08
C GLY A 191 23.85 8.27 -27.43
N TYR A 192 23.89 8.14 -26.11
CA TYR A 192 25.13 8.23 -25.34
C TYR A 192 26.02 6.99 -25.52
N SER A 193 27.32 7.21 -25.72
CA SER A 193 28.31 6.15 -25.84
C SER A 193 28.88 5.75 -24.48
N TRP A 194 28.33 4.69 -23.89
CA TRP A 194 28.83 4.10 -22.65
C TRP A 194 30.28 3.60 -22.80
N ILE A 195 31.11 3.83 -21.77
CA ILE A 195 32.50 3.38 -21.79
C ILE A 195 32.51 1.88 -21.50
N PRO A 196 33.03 1.04 -22.41
CA PRO A 196 33.04 -0.40 -22.20
C PRO A 196 33.97 -0.75 -21.03
N LYS A 197 33.58 -1.77 -20.25
CA LYS A 197 34.37 -2.34 -19.13
C LYS A 197 34.62 -1.41 -17.94
N ILE A 198 33.97 -0.24 -17.89
CA ILE A 198 33.94 0.65 -16.73
C ILE A 198 32.60 0.49 -16.00
N ALA A 199 32.54 0.57 -14.67
CA ALA A 199 31.27 0.51 -13.94
C ALA A 199 30.41 1.76 -14.18
N GLU A 200 29.08 1.66 -14.10
CA GLU A 200 28.17 2.80 -14.24
C GLU A 200 28.43 3.92 -13.23
N SER A 201 28.85 3.54 -12.02
CA SER A 201 29.14 4.43 -10.90
C SER A 201 30.54 5.04 -10.93
N GLU A 202 31.40 4.64 -11.88
CA GLU A 202 32.77 5.12 -11.96
C GLU A 202 32.81 6.58 -12.45
N GLU A 203 33.73 7.38 -11.92
CA GLU A 203 33.76 8.84 -12.11
C GLU A 203 33.87 9.28 -13.57
N SER A 204 34.68 8.63 -14.40
CA SER A 204 34.77 8.95 -15.83
C SER A 204 33.48 8.63 -16.58
N GLN A 205 32.79 7.55 -16.19
CA GLN A 205 31.49 7.19 -16.73
C GLN A 205 30.43 8.23 -16.34
N ARG A 206 30.43 8.66 -15.07
CA ARG A 206 29.53 9.69 -14.54
C ARG A 206 29.75 11.04 -15.20
N ALA A 207 30.99 11.50 -15.29
CA ALA A 207 31.33 12.74 -15.97
C ALA A 207 30.85 12.73 -17.44
N GLY A 208 30.96 11.60 -18.13
CA GLY A 208 30.52 11.45 -19.51
C GLY A 208 29.01 11.59 -19.69
N TYR A 209 28.20 10.86 -18.92
CA TYR A 209 26.74 10.99 -19.05
C TYR A 209 26.24 12.35 -18.55
N MET A 210 26.90 12.94 -17.54
CA MET A 210 26.54 14.27 -17.04
C MET A 210 26.76 15.33 -18.11
N ALA A 211 27.89 15.27 -18.84
CA ALA A 211 28.15 16.16 -19.96
C ALA A 211 27.12 15.98 -21.08
N TYR A 212 26.70 14.74 -21.37
CA TYR A 212 25.65 14.45 -22.36
C TYR A 212 24.31 15.07 -21.95
N LEU A 213 23.87 14.85 -20.71
CA LEU A 213 22.64 15.46 -20.18
C LEU A 213 22.71 16.99 -20.19
N GLN A 214 23.84 17.57 -19.77
CA GLN A 214 24.05 19.03 -19.78
C GLN A 214 23.97 19.61 -21.20
N GLN A 215 24.59 18.96 -22.18
CA GLN A 215 24.55 19.40 -23.57
C GLN A 215 23.13 19.42 -24.13
N HIS A 216 22.33 18.41 -23.81
CA HIS A 216 21.00 18.24 -24.40
C HIS A 216 19.86 18.89 -23.61
N LEU A 217 20.07 19.22 -22.33
CA LEU A 217 19.19 20.05 -21.50
C LEU A 217 19.66 21.51 -21.41
N LYS A 218 20.59 21.92 -22.28
CA LYS A 218 21.24 23.23 -22.27
C LYS A 218 20.24 24.40 -22.29
N THR A 219 19.11 24.26 -22.97
CA THR A 219 18.01 25.24 -22.99
C THR A 219 17.48 25.56 -21.58
N LEU A 220 17.37 24.56 -20.71
CA LEU A 220 16.93 24.71 -19.32
C LEU A 220 18.05 25.26 -18.43
N ILE A 221 19.29 24.83 -18.69
CA ILE A 221 20.46 25.17 -17.88
C ILE A 221 20.93 26.61 -18.17
N ASP A 222 21.00 27.01 -19.44
CA ASP A 222 21.46 28.34 -19.87
C ASP A 222 20.47 29.44 -19.50
N ARG A 223 19.16 29.13 -19.43
CA ARG A 223 18.17 30.05 -18.85
C ARG A 223 18.45 30.35 -17.38
N GLY A 224 19.22 29.49 -16.71
CA GLY A 224 19.52 29.58 -15.29
C GLY A 224 18.45 28.98 -14.38
N ASP A 225 17.38 28.44 -14.97
CA ASP A 225 16.20 27.94 -14.25
C ASP A 225 16.46 26.57 -13.62
N PHE A 226 17.32 25.75 -14.23
CA PHE A 226 17.58 24.38 -13.79
C PHE A 226 19.07 24.04 -13.70
N LEU A 227 19.39 23.05 -12.89
CA LEU A 227 20.71 22.42 -12.81
C LEU A 227 20.58 20.91 -12.70
N LEU A 228 21.62 20.21 -13.14
CA LEU A 228 21.80 18.78 -12.90
C LEU A 228 22.69 18.58 -11.67
N ASP A 229 22.23 17.78 -10.71
CA ASP A 229 22.96 17.44 -9.49
C ASP A 229 23.32 15.96 -9.50
N ASP A 230 24.61 15.63 -9.47
CA ASP A 230 25.11 14.24 -9.37
C ASP A 230 24.99 13.79 -7.92
N ILE A 231 24.05 12.89 -7.66
CA ILE A 231 23.73 12.37 -6.33
C ILE A 231 24.15 10.91 -6.16
N ALA A 232 24.79 10.30 -7.17
CA ALA A 232 25.19 8.90 -7.16
C ALA A 232 26.11 8.56 -5.97
N GLY A 233 26.94 9.53 -5.55
CA GLY A 233 27.84 9.42 -4.39
C GLY A 233 27.15 9.52 -3.03
N ASP A 234 25.96 10.14 -2.95
CA ASP A 234 25.23 10.32 -1.72
C ASP A 234 24.16 9.25 -1.55
N LYS A 235 24.50 8.18 -0.82
CA LYS A 235 23.67 6.98 -0.70
C LYS A 235 22.40 7.14 0.15
N SER A 236 22.15 8.33 0.69
CA SER A 236 21.07 8.56 1.67
C SER A 236 19.98 9.51 1.22
N VAL A 237 20.14 10.16 0.05
CA VAL A 237 19.25 11.24 -0.43
C VAL A 237 17.79 10.82 -0.43
N LEU A 238 17.51 9.58 -0.83
CA LEU A 238 16.16 9.05 -0.98
C LEU A 238 15.79 8.05 0.12
N ASN A 239 16.52 8.01 1.24
CA ASN A 239 16.10 7.21 2.38
C ASN A 239 14.73 7.66 2.88
N ILE A 240 13.82 6.71 3.06
CA ILE A 240 12.46 6.97 3.51
C ILE A 240 11.94 5.86 4.42
N VAL A 241 11.35 6.29 5.52
CA VAL A 241 10.51 5.50 6.42
C VAL A 241 9.22 6.29 6.53
N ASP A 242 8.10 5.72 6.08
CA ASP A 242 6.81 6.40 6.10
C ASP A 242 5.70 5.35 6.31
N PRO A 243 4.74 5.57 7.22
CA PRO A 243 3.69 4.60 7.55
C PRO A 243 2.72 4.33 6.37
N ARG A 244 2.68 5.24 5.39
CA ARG A 244 1.92 5.09 4.16
C ARG A 244 2.57 4.09 3.20
N LEU A 245 3.83 3.71 3.42
CA LEU A 245 4.56 2.71 2.64
C LEU A 245 4.45 1.30 3.25
N PRO A 246 4.60 0.24 2.42
CA PRO A 246 4.55 -1.13 2.91
C PRO A 246 5.83 -1.56 3.65
N PHE A 247 6.93 -0.83 3.48
CA PHE A 247 8.24 -1.06 4.07
C PHE A 247 9.12 0.19 3.91
N ALA A 248 10.17 0.31 4.71
CA ALA A 248 11.19 1.33 4.54
C ALA A 248 12.04 1.07 3.28
N MET A 249 12.47 2.15 2.62
CA MET A 249 13.35 2.09 1.45
C MET A 249 14.58 2.97 1.67
N LYS A 250 15.74 2.53 1.18
CA LYS A 250 17.01 3.24 1.29
C LYS A 250 17.76 3.29 -0.02
N GLY A 251 18.61 4.29 -0.15
CA GLY A 251 19.48 4.48 -1.30
C GLY A 251 19.33 5.87 -1.91
N THR A 252 19.67 5.95 -3.19
CA THR A 252 19.73 7.18 -3.96
C THR A 252 19.34 6.91 -5.41
N ALA A 253 19.49 7.90 -6.27
CA ALA A 253 19.50 7.76 -7.72
C ALA A 253 20.83 8.30 -8.27
N ASP A 254 20.99 8.38 -9.59
CA ASP A 254 22.22 8.91 -10.18
C ASP A 254 22.20 10.43 -10.27
N VAL A 255 21.11 11.01 -10.77
CA VAL A 255 21.03 12.44 -11.08
C VAL A 255 19.69 13.04 -10.69
N LEU A 256 19.70 14.28 -10.22
CA LEU A 256 18.50 15.11 -10.08
C LEU A 256 18.52 16.27 -11.08
N LEU A 257 17.36 16.57 -11.67
CA LEU A 257 17.11 17.86 -12.32
C LEU A 257 16.37 18.75 -11.31
N ILE A 258 17.01 19.84 -10.92
CA ILE A 258 16.54 20.73 -9.84
C ILE A 258 16.29 22.12 -10.41
N ASN A 259 15.13 22.70 -10.09
CA ASN A 259 14.88 24.11 -10.31
C ASN A 259 15.78 24.95 -9.38
N ARG A 260 16.71 25.68 -9.98
CA ARG A 260 17.76 26.44 -9.30
C ARG A 260 17.19 27.53 -8.40
N THR A 261 16.08 28.16 -8.77
CA THR A 261 15.45 29.23 -7.97
C THR A 261 14.91 28.72 -6.64
N SER A 262 14.58 27.43 -6.57
CA SER A 262 14.11 26.75 -5.37
C SER A 262 15.21 25.95 -4.67
N LYS A 263 16.47 25.96 -5.16
CA LYS A 263 17.55 25.18 -4.56
C LYS A 263 17.81 25.69 -3.14
N ASN A 264 17.79 24.76 -2.19
CA ASN A 264 18.16 25.02 -0.81
C ASN A 264 19.32 24.10 -0.41
N PRO A 265 20.49 24.62 -0.01
CA PRO A 265 21.63 23.79 0.41
C PRO A 265 21.33 22.84 1.56
N LEU A 266 20.34 23.16 2.40
CA LEU A 266 19.93 22.35 3.56
C LEU A 266 18.87 21.30 3.19
N ILE A 267 18.14 21.49 2.07
CA ILE A 267 17.07 20.59 1.62
C ILE A 267 17.42 20.09 0.23
N LYS A 268 18.08 18.93 0.15
CA LYS A 268 18.63 18.39 -1.11
C LYS A 268 17.60 18.22 -2.23
N LEU A 269 16.35 17.94 -1.88
CA LEU A 269 15.25 17.76 -2.84
C LEU A 269 14.45 19.04 -3.11
N ALA A 270 14.88 20.19 -2.58
CA ALA A 270 14.19 21.45 -2.86
C ALA A 270 14.33 21.83 -4.34
N GLY A 271 13.19 22.01 -5.00
CA GLY A 271 13.13 22.28 -6.44
C GLY A 271 13.25 21.05 -7.33
N VAL A 272 13.28 19.83 -6.77
CA VAL A 272 13.39 18.61 -7.59
C VAL A 272 12.23 18.52 -8.59
N SER A 273 12.58 18.27 -9.85
CA SER A 273 11.62 18.16 -10.96
C SER A 273 11.73 16.81 -11.67
N LEU A 274 12.92 16.18 -11.66
CA LEU A 274 13.15 14.86 -12.22
C LEU A 274 14.19 14.12 -11.36
N VAL A 275 13.90 12.87 -11.01
CA VAL A 275 14.88 11.90 -10.51
C VAL A 275 15.28 10.96 -11.65
N ILE A 276 16.58 10.77 -11.87
CA ILE A 276 17.10 10.02 -13.01
C ILE A 276 17.95 8.85 -12.50
N GLU A 277 17.59 7.65 -12.95
CA GLU A 277 18.35 6.42 -12.80
C GLU A 277 18.90 6.01 -14.16
N LEU A 278 20.20 5.76 -14.22
CA LEU A 278 20.93 5.45 -15.43
C LEU A 278 21.38 4.00 -15.41
N LYS A 279 21.20 3.29 -16.53
CA LYS A 279 21.68 1.92 -16.73
C LYS A 279 22.39 1.84 -18.08
N LYS A 280 23.43 1.02 -18.23
CA LYS A 280 24.03 0.73 -19.54
C LYS A 280 23.06 0.07 -20.49
N LYS A 281 22.13 -0.68 -19.92
CA LYS A 281 21.02 -1.33 -20.61
C LYS A 281 19.85 -1.39 -19.65
N VAL A 282 18.70 -0.88 -20.07
CA VAL A 282 17.47 -1.00 -19.28
C VAL A 282 16.92 -2.41 -19.41
N GLU A 283 16.51 -3.00 -18.29
CA GLU A 283 15.88 -4.31 -18.21
C GLU A 283 14.59 -4.18 -17.39
N PRO A 284 13.59 -5.06 -17.59
CA PRO A 284 12.32 -4.97 -16.88
C PRO A 284 12.47 -4.96 -15.34
N GLY A 285 13.48 -5.66 -14.82
CA GLY A 285 13.78 -5.69 -13.39
C GLY A 285 14.23 -4.35 -12.79
N HIS A 286 14.58 -3.36 -13.62
CA HIS A 286 14.97 -2.02 -13.16
C HIS A 286 13.77 -1.08 -12.93
N VAL A 287 12.58 -1.40 -13.45
CA VAL A 287 11.38 -0.56 -13.29
C VAL A 287 10.94 -0.41 -11.82
N PRO A 288 10.89 -1.49 -11.00
CA PRO A 288 10.60 -1.38 -9.57
C PRO A 288 11.50 -0.40 -8.82
N GLN A 289 12.80 -0.39 -9.15
CA GLN A 289 13.78 0.53 -8.58
C GLN A 289 13.37 1.99 -8.86
N ALA A 290 13.08 2.31 -10.12
CA ALA A 290 12.73 3.66 -10.56
C ALA A 290 11.39 4.15 -9.97
N ILE A 291 10.42 3.26 -9.78
CA ILE A 291 9.14 3.56 -9.11
C ILE A 291 9.36 3.81 -7.61
N GLY A 292 10.18 2.98 -6.94
CA GLY A 292 10.53 3.23 -5.53
C GLY A 292 11.21 4.58 -5.32
N GLN A 293 12.13 4.95 -6.22
CA GLN A 293 12.78 6.26 -6.23
C GLN A 293 11.78 7.40 -6.49
N LEU A 294 10.82 7.23 -7.41
CA LEU A 294 9.73 8.20 -7.63
C LEU A 294 8.93 8.43 -6.35
N VAL A 295 8.48 7.36 -5.71
CA VAL A 295 7.67 7.40 -4.49
C VAL A 295 8.43 8.13 -3.38
N SER A 296 9.67 7.73 -3.10
CA SER A 296 10.50 8.38 -2.08
C SER A 296 10.75 9.86 -2.39
N CYS A 297 11.13 10.16 -3.63
CA CYS A 297 11.37 11.53 -4.08
C CYS A 297 10.11 12.38 -3.92
N SER A 298 8.95 11.87 -4.34
CA SER A 298 7.66 12.56 -4.26
C SER A 298 7.22 12.88 -2.83
N MET A 299 7.42 11.96 -1.89
CA MET A 299 7.06 12.14 -0.48
C MET A 299 8.03 13.08 0.27
N LYS A 300 9.31 13.08 -0.11
CA LYS A 300 10.33 13.96 0.51
C LYS A 300 10.41 15.33 -0.14
N ALA A 301 9.87 15.50 -1.34
CA ALA A 301 9.91 16.76 -2.07
C ALA A 301 9.07 17.84 -1.37
N PRO A 302 9.59 19.07 -1.21
CA PRO A 302 8.84 20.16 -0.60
C PRO A 302 7.52 20.47 -1.31
N LEU A 303 6.67 21.26 -0.65
CA LEU A 303 5.46 21.82 -1.24
C LEU A 303 5.77 22.44 -2.62
N ASN A 304 4.86 22.23 -3.57
CA ASN A 304 4.98 22.65 -4.97
C ASN A 304 6.08 21.98 -5.81
N CYS A 305 6.73 20.93 -5.32
CA CYS A 305 7.62 20.08 -6.12
C CYS A 305 6.89 18.81 -6.58
N TYR A 306 6.92 18.52 -7.88
CA TYR A 306 6.17 17.43 -8.51
C TYR A 306 7.10 16.58 -9.36
N PRO A 307 7.98 15.79 -8.73
CA PRO A 307 9.02 15.07 -9.45
C PRO A 307 8.42 14.01 -10.38
N LEU A 308 9.05 13.87 -11.54
CA LEU A 308 8.97 12.69 -12.38
C LEU A 308 10.14 11.76 -12.06
N SER A 309 10.03 10.49 -12.46
CA SER A 309 11.14 9.55 -12.53
C SER A 309 11.49 9.24 -13.98
N LEU A 310 12.79 9.09 -14.26
CA LEU A 310 13.33 8.66 -15.54
C LEU A 310 14.32 7.51 -15.30
N LEU A 311 14.02 6.35 -15.87
CA LEU A 311 14.94 5.23 -16.02
C LEU A 311 15.40 5.15 -17.48
N THR A 312 16.71 5.26 -17.73
CA THR A 312 17.19 5.32 -19.11
C THR A 312 18.60 4.79 -19.30
N ASP A 313 18.87 4.31 -20.51
CA ASP A 313 20.23 4.04 -21.00
C ASP A 313 20.80 5.16 -21.88
N LEU A 314 20.09 6.29 -21.97
CA LEU A 314 20.41 7.43 -22.81
C LEU A 314 20.55 7.09 -24.31
N ASN A 315 20.01 5.93 -24.72
CA ASN A 315 20.00 5.44 -26.09
C ASN A 315 18.54 5.25 -26.53
N ASP A 316 18.05 4.02 -26.48
CA ASP A 316 16.75 3.62 -27.03
C ASP A 316 15.70 3.27 -25.96
N HIS A 317 16.04 3.39 -24.67
CA HIS A 317 15.10 3.21 -23.58
C HIS A 317 15.04 4.46 -22.70
N TRP A 318 13.90 5.16 -22.73
CA TRP A 318 13.59 6.31 -21.89
C TRP A 318 12.25 6.08 -21.20
N HIS A 319 12.28 5.44 -20.04
CA HIS A 319 11.09 5.10 -19.27
C HIS A 319 10.80 6.18 -18.23
N PHE A 320 9.69 6.89 -18.43
CA PHE A 320 9.21 7.94 -17.55
C PHE A 320 8.07 7.43 -16.69
N SER A 321 8.07 7.80 -15.41
CA SER A 321 6.97 7.49 -14.48
C SER A 321 6.59 8.73 -13.67
N TRP A 322 5.30 8.97 -13.47
CA TRP A 322 4.80 10.08 -12.65
C TRP A 322 3.38 9.84 -12.13
N PHE A 323 2.97 10.58 -11.10
CA PHE A 323 1.59 10.57 -10.64
C PHE A 323 0.78 11.63 -11.38
N SER A 324 -0.32 11.26 -12.05
CA SER A 324 -1.08 12.18 -12.92
C SER A 324 -2.41 12.65 -12.33
N ASP A 325 -3.18 11.73 -11.77
CA ASP A 325 -4.43 11.96 -11.06
C ASP A 325 -4.45 11.20 -9.74
N LYS A 326 -5.51 11.38 -8.94
CA LYS A 326 -5.64 10.75 -7.62
C LYS A 326 -5.40 9.25 -7.75
N HIS A 327 -4.33 8.77 -7.12
CA HIS A 327 -3.89 7.38 -7.15
C HIS A 327 -3.55 6.81 -8.54
N VAL A 328 -3.16 7.61 -9.54
CA VAL A 328 -2.76 7.08 -10.86
C VAL A 328 -1.26 7.18 -11.06
N LEU A 329 -0.59 6.03 -11.23
CA LEU A 329 0.81 5.94 -11.66
C LEU A 329 0.85 5.81 -13.18
N THR A 330 1.25 6.88 -13.87
CA THR A 330 1.38 6.88 -15.34
C THR A 330 2.81 6.56 -15.74
N GLN A 331 2.97 5.69 -16.73
CA GLN A 331 4.27 5.25 -17.22
C GLN A 331 4.34 5.34 -18.74
N VAL A 332 5.38 5.97 -19.29
CA VAL A 332 5.59 6.11 -20.74
C VAL A 332 7.02 5.76 -21.08
N THR A 333 7.20 4.89 -22.08
CA THR A 333 8.52 4.60 -22.64
C THR A 333 8.67 5.26 -24.00
N LEU A 334 9.76 6.01 -24.19
CA LEU A 334 10.17 6.59 -25.46
C LEU A 334 11.47 5.94 -25.95
N GLN A 335 11.67 5.91 -27.26
CA GLN A 335 12.81 5.30 -27.93
C GLN A 335 13.82 6.31 -28.45
N TYR A 336 13.42 7.56 -28.69
CA TYR A 336 14.28 8.53 -29.37
C TYR A 336 14.75 9.63 -28.42
N PRO A 337 16.08 9.84 -28.24
CA PRO A 337 16.62 10.86 -27.33
C PRO A 337 16.04 12.25 -27.56
N LYS A 338 15.86 12.67 -28.82
CA LYS A 338 15.28 13.99 -29.13
C LYS A 338 13.87 14.15 -28.59
N ASN A 339 13.05 13.11 -28.67
CA ASN A 339 11.68 13.14 -28.18
C ASN A 339 11.67 13.10 -26.65
N ALA A 340 12.53 12.30 -26.03
CA ALA A 340 12.69 12.25 -24.58
C ALA A 340 13.12 13.59 -23.98
N PHE A 341 14.14 14.25 -24.54
CA PHE A 341 14.57 15.58 -24.09
C PHE A 341 13.47 16.63 -24.26
N ARG A 342 12.73 16.61 -25.38
CA ARG A 342 11.57 17.50 -25.57
C ARG A 342 10.47 17.25 -24.54
N PHE A 343 10.24 15.99 -24.16
CA PHE A 343 9.30 15.66 -23.12
C PHE A 343 9.75 16.17 -21.75
N ILE A 344 11.02 16.02 -21.40
CA ILE A 344 11.60 16.57 -20.16
C ILE A 344 11.38 18.09 -20.10
N GLU A 345 11.75 18.82 -21.16
CA GLU A 345 11.57 20.28 -21.22
C GLU A 345 10.11 20.69 -21.00
N ALA A 346 9.17 20.04 -21.70
CA ALA A 346 7.74 20.32 -21.55
C ALA A 346 7.19 19.96 -20.17
N ALA A 347 7.67 18.85 -19.60
CA ALA A 347 7.21 18.38 -18.29
C ALA A 347 7.63 19.33 -17.17
N VAL A 348 8.89 19.78 -17.16
CA VAL A 348 9.45 20.58 -16.06
C VAL A 348 9.12 22.08 -16.16
N LEU A 349 8.94 22.62 -17.37
CA LEU A 349 8.59 24.04 -17.57
C LEU A 349 7.11 24.34 -17.42
N ARG A 350 6.27 23.31 -17.28
CA ARG A 350 4.81 23.40 -17.37
C ARG A 350 4.13 24.49 -16.53
N ARG A 351 4.67 24.80 -15.35
CA ARG A 351 4.09 25.80 -14.44
C ARG A 351 4.61 27.22 -14.68
N THR A 352 5.37 27.42 -15.76
CA THR A 352 5.80 28.73 -16.22
C THR A 352 4.87 29.21 -17.33
N GLU A 353 4.65 30.52 -17.44
CA GLU A 353 3.86 31.13 -18.52
C GLU A 353 4.43 30.80 -19.92
N SER A 354 5.71 30.41 -19.99
CA SER A 354 6.42 30.04 -21.23
C SER A 354 6.47 28.54 -21.52
N ALA A 355 5.69 27.72 -20.80
CA ALA A 355 5.72 26.27 -20.92
C ALA A 355 5.45 25.78 -22.35
N PRO A 356 6.37 25.01 -22.97
CA PRO A 356 6.06 24.34 -24.21
C PRO A 356 5.03 23.23 -23.95
N LEU A 357 4.14 23.01 -24.92
CA LEU A 357 3.21 21.88 -24.87
C LEU A 357 3.99 20.56 -24.90
N PRO A 358 3.54 19.53 -24.16
CA PRO A 358 4.05 18.17 -24.31
C PRO A 358 4.00 17.73 -25.79
N PRO A 359 4.90 16.83 -26.22
CA PRO A 359 4.83 16.28 -27.57
C PRO A 359 3.44 15.71 -27.86
N SER A 360 2.90 15.95 -29.06
CA SER A 360 1.50 15.63 -29.40
C SER A 360 1.15 14.13 -29.38
N PHE A 361 2.17 13.27 -29.35
CA PHE A 361 2.03 11.82 -29.23
C PHE A 361 1.94 11.35 -27.77
N ILE A 362 2.12 12.24 -26.79
CA ILE A 362 1.84 11.96 -25.39
C ILE A 362 0.33 12.16 -25.18
N PRO A 363 -0.43 11.09 -24.87
CA PRO A 363 -1.88 11.18 -24.82
C PRO A 363 -2.40 11.85 -23.55
N GLY A 364 -3.56 12.49 -23.68
CA GLY A 364 -4.31 13.13 -22.60
C GLY A 364 -3.74 14.48 -22.14
N PRO A 365 -4.45 15.20 -21.26
CA PRO A 365 -3.82 16.28 -20.51
C PRO A 365 -2.74 15.63 -19.64
N PHE A 366 -1.47 15.87 -19.97
CA PHE A 366 -0.39 15.59 -19.03
C PHE A 366 -0.79 16.26 -17.69
N LYS A 367 -0.46 15.71 -16.54
CA LYS A 367 -0.68 16.29 -15.19
C LYS A 367 0.29 15.62 -14.25
N THR A 368 0.80 16.39 -13.29
CA THR A 368 1.70 15.87 -12.26
C THR A 368 1.18 16.29 -10.89
N ILE A 369 1.02 15.32 -10.01
CA ILE A 369 0.72 15.48 -8.58
C ILE A 369 1.81 14.76 -7.77
N LYS A 370 1.88 15.01 -6.47
CA LYS A 370 2.76 14.28 -5.56
C LYS A 370 1.97 13.39 -4.62
N VAL A 371 2.65 12.47 -3.95
CA VAL A 371 2.01 11.49 -3.03
C VAL A 371 1.14 12.16 -1.99
N ASP A 372 1.61 13.25 -1.37
CA ASP A 372 0.85 13.95 -0.33
C ASP A 372 -0.48 14.55 -0.84
N ASP A 373 -0.62 14.80 -2.15
CA ASP A 373 -1.84 15.40 -2.72
C ASP A 373 -3.02 14.42 -2.78
N PHE A 374 -2.73 13.10 -2.76
CA PHE A 374 -3.75 12.06 -2.86
C PHE A 374 -3.69 11.03 -1.73
N LEU A 375 -2.60 11.00 -0.98
CA LEU A 375 -2.39 10.14 0.18
C LEU A 375 -1.86 11.01 1.33
N PRO A 376 -2.73 11.82 1.97
CA PRO A 376 -2.30 12.72 3.04
C PRO A 376 -1.63 11.92 4.18
N GLN A 377 -0.70 12.58 4.87
CA GLN A 377 -0.17 12.08 6.14
C GLN A 377 -1.38 11.79 7.06
N PRO A 378 -1.40 10.66 7.79
CA PRO A 378 -2.36 10.52 8.87
C PRO A 378 -2.20 11.72 9.82
N ASP A 379 -3.29 12.28 10.34
CA ASP A 379 -3.30 13.44 11.28
C ASP A 379 -2.62 13.13 12.65
N ASP A 380 -1.79 12.09 12.70
CA ASP A 380 -1.09 11.61 13.89
C ASP A 380 0.14 12.47 14.23
N ASP A 381 0.62 13.38 13.38
CA ASP A 381 1.77 14.25 13.71
C ASP A 381 1.56 15.01 15.04
N HIS A 382 0.33 15.46 15.34
CA HIS A 382 0.05 16.09 16.63
C HIS A 382 -0.05 15.07 17.79
N ALA A 383 -0.62 13.90 17.54
CA ALA A 383 -0.81 12.87 18.57
C ALA A 383 0.51 12.15 18.92
N GLU A 384 1.34 11.90 17.92
CA GLU A 384 2.66 11.28 18.00
C GLU A 384 3.67 12.26 18.63
N GLU A 385 3.68 13.53 18.21
CA GLU A 385 4.51 14.58 18.86
C GLU A 385 4.08 14.83 20.32
N MET A 386 2.78 14.82 20.61
CA MET A 386 2.26 14.91 21.98
C MET A 386 2.65 13.70 22.84
N MET A 387 2.62 12.50 22.26
CA MET A 387 2.99 11.29 22.97
C MET A 387 4.50 11.20 23.21
N GLU A 388 5.35 11.58 22.24
CA GLU A 388 6.79 11.69 22.43
C GLU A 388 7.15 12.64 23.60
N ARG A 389 6.43 13.77 23.74
CA ARG A 389 6.62 14.69 24.88
C ARG A 389 6.23 14.07 26.22
N TYR A 390 5.16 13.27 26.28
CA TYR A 390 4.78 12.59 27.51
C TYR A 390 5.75 11.45 27.88
N GLU A 391 6.30 10.72 26.91
CA GLU A 391 7.35 9.72 27.15
C GLU A 391 8.64 10.36 27.66
N LEU A 392 9.01 11.53 27.13
CA LEU A 392 10.18 12.30 27.59
C LEU A 392 10.04 12.82 29.03
N MET A 393 8.83 12.90 29.57
CA MET A 393 8.54 13.30 30.94
C MET A 393 8.16 12.12 31.85
N ALA A 394 8.31 10.86 31.38
CA ALA A 394 7.82 9.67 32.07
C ALA A 394 8.39 9.45 33.49
N ASP A 395 9.50 10.09 33.81
CA ASP A 395 10.15 10.13 35.12
C ASP A 395 9.59 11.22 36.06
N VAL A 396 8.84 12.20 35.53
CA VAL A 396 8.30 13.35 36.25
C VAL A 396 6.76 13.30 36.37
N VAL A 397 6.05 12.66 35.43
CA VAL A 397 4.58 12.51 35.49
C VAL A 397 4.14 11.23 36.22
N GLU A 398 2.94 11.29 36.82
CA GLU A 398 2.36 10.15 37.50
C GLU A 398 2.11 8.97 36.53
N PRO A 399 2.44 7.72 36.92
CA PRO A 399 2.32 6.55 36.05
C PRO A 399 0.91 6.33 35.47
N GLU A 400 -0.11 6.63 36.25
CA GLU A 400 -1.53 6.47 35.88
C GLU A 400 -1.95 7.49 34.81
N PHE A 401 -1.47 8.74 34.92
CA PHE A 401 -1.68 9.78 33.92
C PHE A 401 -1.00 9.42 32.59
N LEU A 402 0.25 8.95 32.65
CA LEU A 402 0.99 8.53 31.46
C LEU A 402 0.31 7.34 30.77
N MET A 403 -0.19 6.37 31.54
CA MET A 403 -0.89 5.20 31.02
C MET A 403 -2.22 5.58 30.35
N ALA A 404 -2.95 6.57 30.88
CA ALA A 404 -4.16 7.10 30.24
C ALA A 404 -3.85 7.77 28.89
N ARG A 405 -2.78 8.56 28.80
CA ARG A 405 -2.36 9.21 27.53
C ARG A 405 -1.89 8.20 26.48
N ARG A 406 -1.18 7.15 26.89
CA ARG A 406 -0.83 6.03 26.00
C ARG A 406 -2.07 5.32 25.46
N MET A 407 -3.10 5.14 26.29
CA MET A 407 -4.35 4.50 25.88
C MET A 407 -5.15 5.36 24.90
N GLU A 408 -5.24 6.67 25.13
CA GLU A 408 -5.86 7.62 24.20
C GLU A 408 -5.12 7.67 22.86
N TYR A 409 -3.79 7.70 22.87
CA TYR A 409 -2.98 7.62 21.65
C TYR A 409 -3.23 6.30 20.90
N ALA A 410 -3.20 5.17 21.61
CA ALA A 410 -3.48 3.86 21.01
C ALA A 410 -4.89 3.79 20.40
N GLN A 411 -5.90 4.39 21.05
CA GLN A 411 -7.25 4.50 20.50
C GLN A 411 -7.30 5.37 19.24
N HIS A 412 -6.60 6.51 19.23
CA HIS A 412 -6.51 7.39 18.07
C HIS A 412 -5.87 6.70 16.86
N VAL A 413 -4.73 6.01 17.08
CA VAL A 413 -4.04 5.22 16.04
C VAL A 413 -4.93 4.08 15.52
N VAL A 414 -5.69 3.42 16.41
CA VAL A 414 -6.64 2.38 16.00
C VAL A 414 -7.79 2.98 15.18
N GLN A 415 -8.30 4.16 15.53
CA GLN A 415 -9.38 4.84 14.78
C GLN A 415 -8.92 5.36 13.42
N SER A 416 -7.68 5.81 13.29
CA SER A 416 -7.10 6.29 12.02
C SER A 416 -6.77 5.14 11.04
N MET A 417 -6.74 3.90 11.52
CA MET A 417 -6.53 2.72 10.67
C MET A 417 -7.75 2.41 9.78
N PRO A 418 -7.58 2.26 8.46
CA PRO A 418 -8.69 1.99 7.52
C PRO A 418 -9.50 0.72 7.82
N MET A 419 -8.89 -0.26 8.50
CA MET A 419 -9.52 -1.50 8.94
C MET A 419 -10.49 -1.32 10.11
N TYR A 420 -10.44 -0.21 10.85
CA TYR A 420 -11.22 0.01 12.06
C TYR A 420 -12.05 1.31 12.01
N ALA A 421 -11.83 2.16 11.00
CA ALA A 421 -12.57 3.41 10.80
C ALA A 421 -14.10 3.26 10.75
N HIS A 422 -14.61 2.07 10.41
CA HIS A 422 -16.05 1.76 10.34
C HIS A 422 -16.64 1.21 11.65
N MET A 423 -15.82 0.95 12.67
CA MET A 423 -16.28 0.49 13.99
C MET A 423 -16.63 1.64 14.95
N TYR A 424 -16.30 2.88 14.57
CA TYR A 424 -16.44 4.08 15.42
C TYR A 424 -17.21 5.22 14.73
N ALA A 425 -17.94 4.92 13.65
CA ALA A 425 -18.80 5.85 12.91
C ALA A 425 -20.25 5.80 13.40
#